data_AF-A0A1E1X1Z6-F1
#
_entry.id   AF-A0A1E1X1Z6-F1
#
_cell.length_a   1.000
_cell.length_b   1.000
_cell.length_c   1.000
_cell.angle_alpha   90.00
_cell.angle_beta   90.00
_cell.angle_gamma   90.00
#
_symmetry.space_group_name_H-M   'P 1'
#
loop_
_entity.id
_entity.type
_entity.pdbx_description
1 polymer ?
#
loop_
_entity_poly.entity_id
_entity_poly.type
_entity_poly.pdbx_seq_one_letter_code
_entity_poly.pdbx_strand_id
1 'polypeptide(L)'
;MKFQAQGSLLVTACVVLVHATSYSTPHTCLKPKAPGLCRGFFPAWFYDPSSKTCKGFIYGGCGGNSNRFSSERKCQQHCLPGVPKKLVCSLRSSAAPCNSFDLSWSYDPRT
;
A
#
# COMPACT_ATOMS: atom_id res chain seq x y z
N MET A 1 -48.48 23.64 7.94
CA MET A 1 -48.55 22.16 7.93
C MET A 1 -48.04 21.64 6.59
N LYS A 2 -47.06 20.74 6.64
CA LYS A 2 -46.66 19.71 5.66
C LYS A 2 -46.21 20.17 4.26
N PHE A 3 -44.90 20.34 4.10
CA PHE A 3 -44.21 19.99 2.84
C PHE A 3 -43.65 18.57 2.99
N GLN A 4 -44.13 17.66 2.14
CA GLN A 4 -43.83 16.24 2.14
C GLN A 4 -42.37 15.99 1.75
N ALA A 5 -41.59 15.38 2.66
CA ALA A 5 -40.24 14.92 2.44
C ALA A 5 -40.25 13.53 1.76
N GLN A 6 -40.24 13.50 0.43
CA GLN A 6 -40.17 12.25 -0.36
C GLN A 6 -38.96 12.20 -1.32
N GLY A 7 -37.90 12.98 -1.05
CA GLY A 7 -36.66 12.97 -1.84
C GLY A 7 -35.42 12.45 -1.10
N SER A 8 -35.53 12.13 0.20
CA SER A 8 -34.35 11.93 1.05
C SER A 8 -33.82 10.49 1.05
N LEU A 9 -34.68 9.46 0.92
CA LEU A 9 -34.25 8.06 1.04
C LEU A 9 -33.41 7.55 -0.15
N LEU A 10 -33.74 7.94 -1.38
CA LEU A 10 -33.03 7.48 -2.58
C LEU A 10 -31.61 8.06 -2.66
N VAL A 11 -31.44 9.34 -2.29
CA VAL A 11 -30.13 10.01 -2.25
C VAL A 11 -29.25 9.39 -1.17
N THR A 12 -29.79 9.07 0.01
CA THR A 12 -29.03 8.38 1.06
C THR A 12 -28.65 6.95 0.66
N ALA A 13 -29.51 6.21 -0.04
CA ALA A 13 -29.17 4.87 -0.54
C ALA A 13 -28.04 4.93 -1.58
N CYS A 14 -28.10 5.87 -2.54
CA CYS A 14 -27.01 6.09 -3.48
C CYS A 14 -25.71 6.47 -2.77
N VAL A 15 -25.76 7.42 -1.82
CA VAL A 15 -24.58 7.85 -1.04
C VAL A 15 -24.00 6.72 -0.18
N VAL A 16 -24.82 5.86 0.43
CA VAL A 16 -24.35 4.66 1.15
C VAL A 16 -23.74 3.63 0.19
N LEU A 17 -24.30 3.46 -1.01
CA LEU A 17 -23.73 2.61 -2.05
C LEU A 17 -22.41 3.18 -2.61
N VAL A 18 -22.24 4.52 -2.67
CA VAL A 18 -20.96 5.15 -3.09
C VAL A 18 -19.92 5.17 -1.95
N HIS A 19 -20.32 5.38 -0.70
CA HIS A 19 -19.40 5.30 0.46
C HIS A 19 -18.99 3.86 0.79
N ALA A 20 -19.80 2.88 0.39
CA ALA A 20 -19.45 1.46 0.37
C ALA A 20 -18.72 1.05 -0.91
N THR A 21 -18.22 1.98 -1.73
CA THR A 21 -17.27 1.64 -2.81
C THR A 21 -16.02 1.08 -2.15
N SER A 22 -15.97 -0.25 -2.17
CA SER A 22 -15.08 -1.10 -1.42
C SER A 22 -13.63 -0.74 -1.70
N TYR A 23 -12.91 -0.24 -0.69
CA TYR A 23 -11.46 -0.43 -0.68
C TYR A 23 -11.21 -1.94 -0.58
N SER A 24 -11.13 -2.60 -1.74
CA SER A 24 -10.84 -4.02 -1.81
C SER A 24 -9.35 -4.21 -1.60
N THR A 25 -8.98 -4.96 -0.56
CA THR A 25 -7.59 -5.35 -0.31
C THR A 25 -7.06 -6.08 -1.55
N PRO A 26 -5.91 -5.66 -2.14
CA PRO A 26 -5.40 -6.31 -3.34
C PRO A 26 -5.22 -7.82 -3.13
N HIS A 27 -5.54 -8.63 -4.15
CA HIS A 27 -5.43 -10.10 -4.07
C HIS A 27 -4.02 -10.56 -3.68
N THR A 28 -2.99 -9.82 -4.07
CA THR A 28 -1.60 -10.03 -3.61
C THR A 28 -1.49 -10.08 -2.09
N CYS A 29 -2.14 -9.16 -1.37
CA CYS A 29 -2.11 -9.08 0.08
C CYS A 29 -2.84 -10.25 0.76
N LEU A 30 -3.74 -10.93 0.05
CA LEU A 30 -4.48 -12.08 0.56
C LEU A 30 -3.70 -13.40 0.47
N LYS A 31 -2.55 -13.41 -0.22
CA LYS A 31 -1.70 -14.60 -0.30
C LYS A 31 -1.01 -14.87 1.05
N PRO A 32 -0.72 -16.13 1.41
CA PRO A 32 0.00 -16.44 2.64
C PRO A 32 1.44 -15.93 2.60
N LYS A 33 2.07 -15.74 3.77
CA LYS A 33 3.53 -15.53 3.83
C LYS A 33 4.25 -16.72 3.19
N ALA A 34 5.26 -16.46 2.37
CA ALA A 34 5.96 -17.51 1.65
C ALA A 34 7.49 -17.34 1.78
N PRO A 35 8.13 -18.06 2.72
CA PRO A 35 9.58 -18.06 2.90
C PRO A 35 10.35 -18.53 1.65
N GLY A 36 9.76 -19.39 0.83
CA GLY A 36 10.44 -19.99 -0.32
C GLY A 36 11.29 -21.21 0.05
N LEU A 37 12.00 -21.76 -0.93
CA LEU A 37 12.75 -23.02 -0.79
C LEU A 37 14.22 -22.80 -0.42
N CYS A 38 14.76 -21.62 -0.70
CA CYS A 38 16.14 -21.27 -0.37
C CYS A 38 16.30 -20.98 1.13
N ARG A 39 17.55 -21.02 1.62
CA ARG A 39 17.90 -20.88 3.05
C ARG A 39 18.63 -19.58 3.38
N GLY A 40 18.49 -18.56 2.54
CA GLY A 40 19.02 -17.23 2.81
C GLY A 40 18.26 -16.53 3.94
N PHE A 41 18.86 -15.48 4.49
CA PHE A 41 18.27 -14.68 5.55
C PHE A 41 17.97 -13.27 5.03
N PHE A 42 16.79 -13.10 4.44
CA PHE A 42 16.35 -11.80 3.91
C PHE A 42 15.12 -11.33 4.70
N PRO A 43 15.28 -10.42 5.68
CA PRO A 43 14.15 -9.83 6.40
C PRO A 43 13.19 -9.16 5.42
N ALA A 44 11.91 -9.49 5.53
CA ALA A 44 10.85 -9.00 4.66
C ALA A 44 9.55 -8.83 5.45
N TRP A 45 8.56 -8.21 4.82
CA TRP A 45 7.25 -7.92 5.40
C TRP A 45 6.13 -8.51 4.55
N PHE A 46 5.08 -9.03 5.18
CA PHE A 46 3.87 -9.51 4.51
C PHE A 46 2.63 -8.96 5.22
N TYR A 47 1.51 -8.86 4.50
CA TYR A 47 0.22 -8.51 5.09
C TYR A 47 -0.47 -9.76 5.65
N ASP A 48 -0.82 -9.73 6.94
CA ASP A 48 -1.65 -10.75 7.57
C ASP A 48 -3.11 -10.29 7.58
N PRO A 49 -4.00 -10.89 6.75
CA PRO A 49 -5.40 -10.49 6.68
C PRO A 49 -6.18 -10.80 7.96
N SER A 50 -5.71 -11.74 8.79
CA SER A 50 -6.39 -12.17 10.02
C SER A 50 -6.31 -11.09 11.09
N SER A 51 -5.11 -10.51 11.27
CA SER A 51 -4.90 -9.40 12.20
C SER A 51 -4.99 -8.02 11.54
N LYS A 52 -5.13 -7.96 10.21
CA LYS A 52 -5.12 -6.72 9.41
C LYS A 52 -3.87 -5.87 9.64
N THR A 53 -2.71 -6.52 9.73
CA THR A 53 -1.43 -5.85 10.02
C THR A 53 -0.32 -6.37 9.12
N CYS A 54 0.67 -5.53 8.84
CA CYS A 54 1.92 -5.97 8.23
C CYS A 54 2.86 -6.57 9.28
N LYS A 55 3.37 -7.77 9.02
CA LYS A 55 4.25 -8.52 9.94
C LYS A 55 5.57 -8.89 9.26
N GLY A 56 6.64 -8.94 10.05
CA GLY A 56 7.95 -9.38 9.60
C GLY A 56 8.04 -10.90 9.40
N PHE A 57 8.84 -11.33 8.43
CA PHE A 57 9.23 -12.72 8.22
C PHE A 57 10.59 -12.81 7.52
N ILE A 58 11.20 -14.00 7.50
CA ILE A 58 12.43 -14.26 6.75
C ILE A 58 12.07 -14.89 5.40
N TYR A 59 12.48 -14.23 4.32
CA TYR A 59 12.46 -14.78 2.97
C TYR A 59 13.79 -15.48 2.69
N GLY A 60 13.71 -16.67 2.12
CA GLY A 60 14.85 -17.54 1.82
C GLY A 60 15.68 -17.10 0.62
N GLY A 61 15.22 -16.14 -0.18
CA GLY A 61 15.94 -15.61 -1.34
C GLY A 61 15.44 -16.11 -2.70
N CYS A 62 14.67 -17.19 -2.75
CA CYS A 62 14.06 -17.69 -4.00
C CYS A 62 12.61 -18.16 -3.83
N GLY A 63 11.83 -18.07 -4.91
CA GLY A 63 10.43 -18.46 -4.95
C GLY A 63 9.52 -17.53 -4.12
N GLY A 64 8.54 -18.14 -3.46
CA GLY A 64 7.54 -17.43 -2.67
C GLY A 64 6.46 -16.76 -3.53
N ASN A 65 5.90 -15.64 -3.06
CA ASN A 65 4.85 -14.90 -3.75
C ASN A 65 4.97 -13.38 -3.52
N SER A 66 4.04 -12.62 -4.10
CA SER A 66 4.07 -11.15 -4.09
C SER A 66 3.59 -10.49 -2.78
N ASN A 67 3.09 -11.24 -1.79
CA ASN A 67 2.84 -10.71 -0.44
C ASN A 67 4.18 -10.60 0.32
N ARG A 68 5.12 -9.85 -0.24
CA ARG A 68 6.48 -9.69 0.25
C ARG A 68 6.99 -8.29 -0.08
N PHE A 69 7.26 -7.50 0.94
CA PHE A 69 7.66 -6.10 0.84
C PHE A 69 8.98 -5.88 1.57
N SER A 70 9.79 -4.94 1.06
CA SER A 70 11.11 -4.62 1.63
C SER A 70 11.03 -3.82 2.94
N SER A 71 9.85 -3.27 3.28
CA SER A 71 9.63 -2.53 4.52
C SER A 71 8.16 -2.61 4.95
N GLU A 72 7.93 -2.41 6.25
CA GLU A 72 6.58 -2.37 6.81
C GLU A 72 5.74 -1.29 6.13
N ARG A 73 6.29 -0.07 5.98
CA ARG A 73 5.60 1.05 5.34
C ARG A 73 5.14 0.73 3.92
N LYS A 74 5.97 0.04 3.11
CA LYS A 74 5.58 -0.37 1.76
C LYS A 74 4.44 -1.39 1.79
N CYS A 75 4.48 -2.34 2.71
CA CYS A 75 3.38 -3.28 2.93
C CYS A 75 2.09 -2.54 3.30
N GLN A 76 2.15 -1.63 4.28
CA GLN A 76 1.01 -0.83 4.73
C GLN A 76 0.42 0.01 3.59
N GLN A 77 1.26 0.74 2.85
CA GLN A 77 0.83 1.55 1.69
C GLN A 77 0.21 0.75 0.55
N HIS A 78 0.53 -0.54 0.44
CA HIS A 78 0.00 -1.41 -0.60
C HIS A 78 -1.27 -2.14 -0.16
N CYS A 79 -1.35 -2.56 1.10
CA CYS A 79 -2.39 -3.48 1.57
C CYS A 79 -3.43 -2.85 2.51
N LEU A 80 -3.12 -1.70 3.14
CA LEU A 80 -4.02 -1.04 4.09
C LEU A 80 -4.68 0.21 3.50
N PRO A 81 -6.01 0.38 3.69
CA PRO A 81 -6.69 1.62 3.34
C PRO A 81 -6.14 2.81 4.13
N GLY A 82 -6.16 3.98 3.51
CA GLY A 82 -5.88 5.25 4.20
C GLY A 82 -4.41 5.52 4.50
N VAL A 83 -3.47 4.64 4.14
CA VAL A 83 -2.05 4.90 4.33
C VAL A 83 -1.51 5.78 3.19
N PRO A 84 -1.08 7.03 3.44
CA PRO A 84 -0.67 7.94 2.39
C PRO A 84 0.63 7.47 1.71
N LYS A 85 0.60 7.45 0.37
CA LYS A 85 1.78 7.26 -0.47
C LYS A 85 2.52 8.59 -0.56
N LYS A 86 3.80 8.62 -0.17
CA LYS A 86 4.66 9.77 -0.49
C LYS A 86 5.00 9.65 -1.97
N LEU A 87 4.56 10.61 -2.77
CA LEU A 87 4.90 10.65 -4.19
C LEU A 87 6.39 10.93 -4.32
N VAL A 88 7.08 10.17 -5.18
CA VAL A 88 8.52 10.33 -5.41
C VAL A 88 8.83 11.76 -5.86
N CYS A 89 8.01 12.34 -6.73
CA CYS A 89 8.13 13.73 -7.18
C CYS A 89 7.92 14.77 -6.09
N SER A 90 7.33 14.40 -4.94
CA SER A 90 7.18 15.27 -3.77
C SER A 90 8.30 15.09 -2.74
N LEU A 91 9.22 14.15 -2.96
CA LEU A 91 10.39 13.99 -2.12
C LEU A 91 11.45 15.01 -2.56
N ARG A 92 12.23 15.51 -1.58
CA ARG A 92 13.41 16.31 -1.90
C ARG A 92 14.46 15.39 -2.51
N SER A 93 15.10 15.85 -3.59
CA SER A 93 16.27 15.20 -4.15
C SER A 93 17.34 15.10 -3.08
N SER A 94 17.62 13.89 -2.61
CA SER A 94 18.67 13.62 -1.65
C SER A 94 19.92 13.15 -2.41
N ALA A 95 20.95 13.97 -2.46
CA ALA A 95 22.27 13.52 -2.90
C ALA A 95 22.77 12.49 -1.87
N ALA A 96 22.95 11.24 -2.31
CA ALA A 96 23.54 10.21 -1.46
C ALA A 96 25.03 10.52 -1.21
N PRO A 97 25.66 9.96 -0.16
CA PRO A 97 27.09 10.16 0.13
C PRO A 97 28.05 9.54 -0.91
N CYS A 98 27.52 8.89 -1.95
CA CYS A 98 28.33 8.17 -2.91
C CYS A 98 28.90 9.12 -3.96
N ASN A 99 30.21 9.04 -4.15
CA ASN A 99 31.03 9.79 -5.10
C ASN A 99 30.86 9.33 -6.56
N SER A 100 29.71 8.76 -6.93
CA SER A 100 29.40 8.41 -8.31
C SER A 100 28.78 9.61 -9.02
N PHE A 101 29.39 10.06 -10.11
CA PHE A 101 28.78 11.00 -11.05
C PHE A 101 27.69 10.30 -11.86
N ASP A 102 26.60 9.95 -11.20
CA ASP A 102 25.42 9.41 -11.85
C ASP A 102 24.49 10.58 -12.21
N LEU A 103 24.23 10.75 -13.51
CA LEU A 103 23.32 11.78 -14.00
C LEU A 103 21.89 11.38 -13.61
N SER A 104 21.42 11.93 -12.49
CA SER A 104 20.05 11.73 -12.02
C SER A 104 19.16 12.93 -12.37
N TRP A 105 17.92 12.63 -12.74
CA TRP A 105 16.89 13.63 -13.02
C TRP A 105 15.92 13.70 -11.85
N SER A 106 15.48 14.90 -11.51
CA SER A 106 14.44 15.12 -10.49
C SER A 106 13.42 16.13 -10.97
N TYR A 107 12.19 15.97 -10.51
CA TYR A 107 11.11 16.91 -10.77
C TYR A 107 11.24 18.12 -9.83
N ASP A 108 11.39 19.34 -10.38
CA ASP A 108 11.30 20.57 -9.59
C ASP A 108 9.83 21.04 -9.58
N PRO A 109 9.14 21.00 -8.43
CA PRO A 109 7.75 21.43 -8.35
C PRO A 109 7.56 22.96 -8.45
N ARG A 110 8.64 23.75 -8.52
CA ARG A 110 8.58 25.22 -8.62
C ARG A 110 8.67 25.75 -10.06
N THR A 111 9.00 24.90 -11.02
CA THR A 111 9.10 25.23 -12.45
C THR A 111 8.05 24.47 -13.23
#